data_AF-A0A5B0BIC3-F1
#
_entry.id   AF-A0A5B0BIC3-F1
#
_cell.length_a   1.000
_cell.length_b   1.000
_cell.length_c   1.000
_cell.angle_alpha   90.00
_cell.angle_beta   90.00
_cell.angle_gamma   90.00
#
_symmetry.space_group_name_H-M   'P 1'
#
loop_
_entity.id
_entity.type
_entity.pdbx_description
1 polymer ?
#
loop_
_entity_poly.entity_id
_entity_poly.type
_entity_poly.pdbx_seq_one_letter_code
_entity_poly.pdbx_strand_id
1 'polypeptide(L)'
;MLALPISLAGLVVLEKTTSRFEGFILVLGLAAVSVVLLAILHNQMLQTERLLHSFNVIFDDFKDKIKTYPPKLQGLLRITIDQVDKQGLTLTRTFRLLKGLSLLPIVGALLLAAIKYRDDFLWLLKAILAMVFSVLNVAPNILSL
;
A
#
# COMPACT_ATOMS: atom_id res chain seq x y z
N MET A 1 0.37 -7.58 12.90
CA MET A 1 0.14 -6.12 13.03
C MET A 1 1.38 -5.36 13.53
N LEU A 2 2.62 -5.79 13.18
CA LEU A 2 3.84 -5.01 13.47
C LEU A 2 4.55 -4.50 12.20
N ALA A 3 4.14 -4.96 11.03
CA ALA A 3 4.79 -4.61 9.76
C ALA A 3 4.74 -3.10 9.43
N LEU A 4 3.69 -2.38 9.85
CA LEU A 4 3.61 -0.92 9.69
C LEU A 4 4.64 -0.18 10.57
N PRO A 5 4.64 -0.36 11.92
CA PRO A 5 5.68 0.22 12.78
C PRO A 5 7.11 -0.13 12.35
N ILE A 6 7.35 -1.38 11.93
CA ILE A 6 8.66 -1.84 11.46
C ILE A 6 9.04 -1.13 10.15
N SER A 7 8.11 -0.97 9.20
CA SER A 7 8.39 -0.27 7.95
C SER A 7 8.71 1.22 8.17
N LEU A 8 8.08 1.86 9.15
CA LEU A 8 8.39 3.24 9.53
C LEU A 8 9.75 3.34 10.22
N ALA A 9 10.10 2.39 11.09
CA ALA A 9 11.44 2.32 11.68
C ALA A 9 12.53 2.13 10.62
N GLY A 10 12.24 1.39 9.55
CA GLY A 10 13.16 1.23 8.41
C GLY A 10 13.51 2.53 7.70
N LEU A 11 12.63 3.55 7.69
CA LEU A 11 12.94 4.87 7.14
C LEU A 11 14.02 5.59 7.96
N VAL A 12 14.00 5.46 9.28
CA VAL A 12 15.02 6.05 10.18
C VAL A 12 16.39 5.38 9.96
N VAL A 13 16.38 4.07 9.70
CA VAL A 13 17.60 3.33 9.36
C VAL A 13 18.15 3.79 8.00
N LEU A 14 17.28 3.97 7.00
CA LEU A 14 17.66 4.45 5.66
C LEU A 14 18.30 5.86 5.69
N GLU A 15 17.80 6.74 6.54
CA GLU A 15 18.38 8.07 6.73
C GLU A 15 19.83 7.98 7.23
N LYS A 16 20.09 7.11 8.21
CA LYS A 16 21.40 6.95 8.86
C LYS A 16 22.43 6.17 8.05
N THR A 17 21.99 5.38 7.07
CA THR A 17 22.87 4.58 6.22
C THR A 17 23.77 5.46 5.34
N THR A 18 25.08 5.31 5.44
CA THR A 18 26.06 6.02 4.60
C THR A 18 26.46 5.22 3.34
N SER A 19 26.27 3.90 3.35
CA SER A 19 26.60 3.02 2.22
C SER A 19 25.50 2.99 1.15
N ARG A 20 25.87 3.19 -0.11
CA ARG A 20 24.97 3.11 -1.29
C ARG A 20 24.30 1.74 -1.44
N PHE A 21 25.05 0.67 -1.19
CA PHE A 21 24.54 -0.69 -1.30
C PHE A 21 23.51 -1.00 -0.20
N GLU A 22 23.79 -0.60 1.04
CA GLU A 22 22.85 -0.74 2.15
C GLU A 22 21.57 0.08 1.91
N GLY A 23 21.69 1.30 1.39
CA GLY A 23 20.55 2.14 1.05
C GLY A 23 19.65 1.49 -0.01
N PHE A 24 20.26 0.90 -1.05
CA PHE A 24 19.52 0.18 -2.09
C PHE A 24 18.78 -1.05 -1.53
N ILE A 25 19.44 -1.87 -0.70
CA ILE A 25 18.81 -3.03 -0.05
C ILE A 25 17.66 -2.59 0.85
N LEU A 26 17.82 -1.50 1.61
CA LEU A 26 16.78 -0.97 2.49
C LEU A 26 15.57 -0.47 1.71
N VAL A 27 15.77 0.25 0.60
CA VAL A 27 14.68 0.69 -0.28
C VAL A 27 13.94 -0.51 -0.87
N LEU A 28 14.65 -1.53 -1.36
CA LEU A 28 14.04 -2.77 -1.88
C LEU A 28 13.24 -3.51 -0.79
N GLY A 29 13.80 -3.61 0.42
CA GLY A 29 13.13 -4.22 1.57
C GLY A 29 11.85 -3.48 1.95
N LEU A 30 11.88 -2.15 2.01
CA LEU A 30 10.70 -1.32 2.29
C LEU A 30 9.63 -1.45 1.19
N ALA A 31 10.04 -1.52 -0.08
CA ALA A 31 9.13 -1.74 -1.19
C ALA A 31 8.45 -3.13 -1.09
N ALA A 32 9.23 -4.19 -0.84
CA ALA A 32 8.70 -5.54 -0.68
C ALA A 32 7.72 -5.63 0.49
N VAL A 33 8.07 -5.06 1.65
CA VAL A 33 7.20 -5.04 2.84
C VAL A 33 5.90 -4.31 2.55
N SER A 34 5.94 -3.18 1.84
CA SER A 34 4.75 -2.43 1.48
C SER A 34 3.83 -3.20 0.51
N VAL A 35 4.40 -3.90 -0.48
CA VAL A 35 3.62 -4.78 -1.38
C VAL A 35 2.95 -5.91 -0.60
N VAL A 36 3.69 -6.57 0.29
CA VAL A 36 3.15 -7.65 1.14
C VAL A 36 2.05 -7.12 2.05
N LEU A 37 2.23 -5.96 2.67
CA LEU A 37 1.21 -5.30 3.48
C LEU A 37 -0.07 -5.03 2.66
N LEU A 38 0.09 -4.51 1.44
CA LEU A 38 -1.04 -4.21 0.58
C LEU A 38 -1.79 -5.49 0.16
N ALA A 39 -1.07 -6.57 -0.15
CA ALA A 39 -1.66 -7.87 -0.44
C ALA A 39 -2.41 -8.45 0.78
N ILE A 40 -1.85 -8.34 1.99
CA ILE A 40 -2.50 -8.79 3.22
C ILE A 40 -3.78 -7.98 3.47
N LEU A 41 -3.72 -6.65 3.38
CA LEU A 41 -4.90 -5.79 3.58
C LEU A 41 -5.98 -6.09 2.54
N HIS A 42 -5.60 -6.34 1.28
CA HIS A 42 -6.55 -6.70 0.23
C HIS A 42 -7.24 -8.04 0.51
N ASN A 43 -6.48 -9.06 0.93
CA ASN A 43 -7.04 -10.36 1.29
C ASN A 43 -7.96 -10.29 2.52
N GLN A 44 -7.60 -9.47 3.51
CA GLN A 44 -8.43 -9.25 4.70
C GLN A 44 -9.74 -8.53 4.35
N MET A 45 -9.71 -7.60 3.40
CA MET A 45 -10.90 -6.93 2.87
C MET A 45 -11.83 -7.93 2.17
N LEU A 46 -11.30 -8.77 1.27
CA LEU A 46 -12.10 -9.81 0.58
C LEU A 46 -12.73 -10.80 1.56
N GLN A 47 -12.00 -11.21 2.60
CA GLN A 47 -12.56 -12.06 3.66
C GLN A 47 -13.70 -11.39 4.42
N THR A 48 -13.57 -10.09 4.69
CA THR A 48 -14.59 -9.29 5.37
C THR A 48 -15.84 -9.13 4.52
N GLU A 49 -15.67 -8.79 3.24
CA GLU A 49 -16.78 -8.67 2.29
C GLU A 49 -17.52 -10.00 2.15
N ARG A 50 -16.78 -11.12 2.08
CA ARG A 50 -17.39 -12.45 2.04
C ARG A 50 -18.21 -12.74 3.29
N LEU A 51 -17.71 -12.40 4.48
CA LEU A 51 -18.43 -12.58 5.74
C LEU A 51 -19.70 -11.73 5.80
N LEU A 52 -19.61 -10.45 5.40
CA LEU A 52 -20.77 -9.56 5.32
C LEU A 52 -21.80 -10.06 4.32
N HIS A 53 -21.35 -10.55 3.17
CA HIS A 53 -22.23 -11.15 2.17
C HIS A 53 -22.91 -12.41 2.72
N SER A 54 -22.18 -13.36 3.32
CA SER A 54 -22.76 -14.56 3.92
C SER A 54 -23.77 -14.20 5.01
N PHE A 55 -23.46 -13.18 5.83
CA PHE A 55 -24.38 -12.69 6.84
C PHE A 55 -25.67 -12.14 6.20
N ASN A 56 -25.56 -11.28 5.19
CA ASN A 56 -26.73 -10.73 4.52
C ASN A 56 -27.60 -11.80 3.86
N VAL A 57 -27.00 -12.80 3.21
CA VAL A 57 -27.75 -13.92 2.59
C VAL A 57 -28.54 -14.70 3.66
N ILE A 58 -27.93 -15.00 4.81
CA ILE A 58 -28.60 -15.75 5.87
C ILE A 58 -29.69 -14.89 6.53
N PHE A 59 -29.42 -13.61 6.76
CA PHE A 59 -30.32 -12.73 7.50
C PHE A 59 -31.41 -12.08 6.65
N ASP A 60 -31.35 -12.14 5.31
CA ASP A 60 -32.37 -11.56 4.43
C ASP A 60 -33.76 -12.15 4.69
N ASP A 61 -33.86 -13.48 4.77
CA ASP A 61 -35.12 -14.18 5.08
C ASP A 61 -35.70 -13.78 6.45
N PHE A 62 -34.83 -13.49 7.42
CA PHE A 62 -35.24 -13.05 8.76
C PHE A 62 -35.59 -11.56 8.80
N LYS A 63 -34.96 -10.72 7.98
CA LYS A 63 -35.27 -9.29 7.84
C LYS A 63 -36.67 -9.11 7.25
N ASP A 64 -37.03 -9.89 6.24
CA ASP A 64 -38.35 -9.81 5.60
C ASP A 64 -39.49 -10.23 6.54
N LYS A 65 -39.22 -11.19 7.44
CA LYS A 65 -40.19 -11.71 8.41
C LYS A 65 -40.05 -11.09 9.80
N ILE A 66 -39.29 -10.00 9.94
CA ILE A 66 -38.96 -9.46 11.26
C ILE A 66 -40.21 -9.05 12.04
N LYS A 67 -41.23 -8.55 11.36
CA LYS A 67 -42.50 -8.09 11.97
C LYS A 67 -43.37 -9.23 12.50
N THR A 68 -43.13 -10.46 12.04
CA THR A 68 -43.88 -11.67 12.42
C THR A 68 -43.27 -12.39 13.62
N TYR A 69 -42.06 -12.04 14.04
CA TYR A 69 -41.41 -12.63 15.21
C TYR A 69 -41.89 -12.01 16.53
N PRO A 70 -41.76 -12.73 17.66
CA PRO A 70 -42.01 -12.18 18.99
C PRO A 70 -41.15 -10.92 19.26
N PRO A 71 -41.67 -9.91 19.97
CA PRO A 71 -41.00 -8.62 20.16
C PRO A 71 -39.60 -8.71 20.79
N LYS A 72 -39.34 -9.70 21.67
CA LYS A 72 -38.00 -9.97 22.21
C LYS A 72 -36.99 -10.37 21.13
N LEU A 73 -37.38 -11.23 20.19
CA LEU A 73 -36.54 -11.67 19.08
C LEU A 73 -36.32 -10.54 18.07
N GLN A 74 -37.34 -9.71 17.81
CA GLN A 74 -37.20 -8.54 16.94
C GLN A 74 -36.11 -7.58 17.43
N GLY A 75 -36.09 -7.30 18.74
CA GLY A 75 -35.09 -6.43 19.35
C GLY A 75 -33.67 -6.98 19.20
N LEU A 76 -33.47 -8.26 19.52
CA LEU A 76 -32.17 -8.93 19.37
C LEU A 76 -31.70 -8.94 17.91
N LEU A 77 -32.60 -9.27 16.98
CA LEU A 77 -32.26 -9.34 15.56
C LEU A 77 -31.85 -7.96 15.00
N ARG A 78 -32.59 -6.90 15.37
CA ARG A 78 -32.22 -5.52 14.99
C ARG A 78 -30.86 -5.11 15.54
N ILE A 79 -30.58 -5.43 16.80
CA ILE A 79 -29.28 -5.11 17.42
C ILE A 79 -28.15 -5.83 16.68
N THR A 80 -28.31 -7.12 16.39
CA THR A 80 -27.30 -7.90 15.66
C THR A 80 -27.06 -7.38 14.25
N ILE A 81 -28.12 -7.06 13.50
CA ILE A 81 -28.00 -6.48 12.15
C ILE A 81 -27.25 -5.15 12.20
N ASP A 82 -27.63 -4.24 13.09
CA ASP A 82 -27.00 -2.91 13.23
C ASP A 82 -25.53 -3.02 13.67
N GLN A 83 -25.20 -3.96 14.56
CA GLN A 83 -23.82 -4.20 14.98
C GLN A 83 -22.94 -4.70 13.83
N VAL A 84 -23.43 -5.66 13.04
CA VAL A 84 -22.66 -6.22 11.91
C VAL A 84 -22.44 -5.18 10.83
N ASP A 85 -23.45 -4.35 10.55
CA ASP A 85 -23.36 -3.29 9.55
C ASP A 85 -22.37 -2.18 9.97
N LYS A 86 -22.44 -1.74 11.23
CA LYS A 86 -21.47 -0.79 11.81
C LYS A 86 -20.05 -1.36 11.82
N GLN A 87 -19.88 -2.64 12.12
CA GLN A 87 -18.57 -3.31 12.08
C GLN A 87 -18.01 -3.35 10.66
N GLY A 88 -18.84 -3.71 9.67
CA GLY A 88 -18.45 -3.71 8.26
C GLY A 88 -18.00 -2.34 7.77
N LEU A 89 -18.75 -1.28 8.12
CA LEU A 89 -18.42 0.09 7.75
C LEU A 89 -17.12 0.57 8.42
N THR A 90 -16.96 0.28 9.72
CA THR A 90 -15.76 0.65 10.48
C THR A 90 -14.53 -0.05 9.93
N LEU A 91 -14.65 -1.35 9.64
CA LEU A 91 -13.57 -2.16 9.11
C LEU A 91 -13.15 -1.71 7.70
N THR A 92 -14.11 -1.35 6.84
CA THR A 92 -13.85 -0.76 5.53
C THR A 92 -13.10 0.57 5.64
N ARG A 93 -13.48 1.43 6.59
CA ARG A 93 -12.76 2.70 6.86
C ARG A 93 -11.34 2.44 7.36
N THR A 94 -11.16 1.53 8.31
CA THR A 94 -9.84 1.17 8.84
C THR A 94 -8.93 0.62 7.75
N PHE A 95 -9.43 -0.27 6.87
CA PHE A 95 -8.65 -0.78 5.76
C PHE A 95 -8.25 0.29 4.76
N ARG A 96 -9.14 1.26 4.48
CA ARG A 96 -8.81 2.39 3.60
C ARG A 96 -7.69 3.25 4.19
N LEU A 97 -7.73 3.52 5.50
CA LEU A 97 -6.67 4.24 6.20
C LEU A 97 -5.35 3.47 6.18
N LEU A 98 -5.39 2.17 6.49
CA LEU A 98 -4.20 1.31 6.49
C LEU A 98 -3.58 1.17 5.10
N LYS A 99 -4.40 1.11 4.05
CA LYS A 99 -3.91 1.11 2.66
C LYS A 99 -3.18 2.40 2.32
N GLY A 100 -3.70 3.55 2.75
CA GLY A 100 -2.99 4.82 2.62
C GLY A 100 -1.67 4.84 3.40
N LEU A 101 -1.71 4.38 4.65
CA LEU A 101 -0.52 4.26 5.51
C LEU A 101 0.52 3.26 4.97
N SER A 102 0.12 2.22 4.24
CA SER A 102 1.09 1.26 3.67
C SER A 102 1.88 1.86 2.50
N LEU A 103 1.41 2.94 1.89
CA LEU A 103 2.13 3.65 0.81
C LEU A 103 3.19 4.62 1.35
N LEU A 104 3.02 5.11 2.59
CA LEU A 104 3.95 6.04 3.25
C LEU A 104 5.42 5.55 3.25
N PRO A 105 5.72 4.28 3.56
CA PRO A 105 7.09 3.76 3.51
C PRO A 105 7.71 3.82 2.11
N ILE A 106 6.95 3.51 1.06
CA ILE A 106 7.44 3.59 -0.32
C ILE A 106 7.68 5.05 -0.71
N VAL A 107 6.70 5.92 -0.46
CA VAL A 107 6.80 7.34 -0.79
C VAL A 107 7.96 7.99 -0.02
N GLY A 108 8.11 7.67 1.27
CA GLY A 108 9.21 8.15 2.10
C GLY A 108 10.58 7.63 1.64
N ALA A 109 10.67 6.35 1.27
CA ALA A 109 11.90 5.77 0.74
C ALA A 109 12.31 6.41 -0.59
N LEU A 110 11.35 6.62 -1.50
CA LEU A 110 11.59 7.29 -2.79
C LEU A 110 12.00 8.76 -2.61
N LEU A 111 11.34 9.50 -1.71
CA LEU A 111 11.69 10.89 -1.40
C LEU A 111 13.09 11.00 -0.80
N LEU A 112 13.42 10.16 0.19
CA LEU A 112 14.75 10.15 0.81
C LEU A 112 15.83 9.77 -0.19
N ALA A 113 15.58 8.76 -1.04
CA ALA A 113 16.51 8.41 -2.11
C ALA A 113 16.70 9.56 -3.10
N ALA A 114 15.61 10.24 -3.49
CA ALA A 114 15.67 11.36 -4.43
C ALA A 114 16.41 12.58 -3.87
N ILE A 115 16.31 12.85 -2.56
CA ILE A 115 17.03 13.96 -1.90
C ILE A 115 18.50 13.57 -1.67
N LYS A 116 18.76 12.36 -1.17
CA LYS A 116 20.09 11.91 -0.75
C LYS A 116 21.01 11.57 -1.92
N TYR A 117 20.47 11.06 -3.02
CA TYR A 117 21.23 10.70 -4.22
C TYR A 117 21.00 11.67 -5.39
N ARG A 118 20.48 12.88 -5.10
CA ARG A 118 20.15 13.87 -6.13
C ARG A 118 21.36 14.24 -7.00
N ASP A 119 22.51 14.45 -6.37
CA ASP A 119 23.73 14.86 -7.06
C ASP A 119 24.32 13.74 -7.92
N ASP A 120 24.28 12.49 -7.43
CA ASP A 120 24.70 11.30 -8.16
C ASP A 120 23.74 10.96 -9.33
N PHE A 121 22.43 11.14 -9.14
CA PHE A 121 21.44 10.96 -10.21
C PHE A 121 21.61 12.00 -11.32
N LEU A 122 21.84 13.26 -10.96
CA LEU A 122 22.14 14.32 -11.91
C LEU A 122 23.48 14.06 -12.63
N TRP A 123 24.47 13.48 -11.95
CA TRP A 123 25.72 13.06 -12.57
C TRP A 123 25.53 11.92 -13.57
N LEU A 124 24.76 10.88 -13.24
CA LEU A 124 24.43 9.79 -14.16
C LEU A 124 23.63 10.28 -15.37
N LEU A 125 22.65 11.16 -15.16
CA LEU A 125 21.86 11.77 -16.24
C LEU A 125 22.77 12.57 -17.19
N LYS A 126 23.68 13.37 -16.63
CA LYS A 126 24.68 14.12 -17.41
C LYS A 126 25.63 13.18 -18.16
N ALA A 127 26.07 12.09 -17.54
CA ALA A 127 26.95 11.10 -18.16
C ALA A 127 26.27 10.38 -19.34
N ILE A 128 25.00 9.99 -19.18
CA ILE A 128 24.20 9.37 -20.25
C ILE A 128 23.96 10.37 -21.38
N LEU A 129 23.59 11.62 -21.07
CA LEU A 129 23.42 12.68 -22.09
C LEU A 129 24.73 12.96 -22.84
N ALA A 130 25.87 13.02 -22.16
CA ALA A 130 27.17 13.21 -22.78
C ALA A 130 27.57 12.02 -23.67
N MET A 131 27.27 10.79 -23.24
CA MET A 131 27.49 9.58 -24.04
C MET A 131 26.62 9.56 -25.30
N VAL A 132 25.32 9.87 -25.18
CA VAL A 132 24.39 9.97 -26.30
C VAL A 132 24.81 11.08 -27.28
N PHE A 133 25.23 12.25 -26.77
CA PHE A 133 25.72 13.34 -27.60
C PHE A 133 27.04 13.00 -28.31
N SER A 134 27.96 12.30 -27.64
CA SER A 134 29.20 11.80 -28.25
C SER A 134 28.92 10.80 -29.38
N VAL A 135 28.02 9.84 -29.15
CA VAL A 135 27.60 8.86 -30.17
C VAL A 135 26.92 9.53 -31.37
N LEU A 136 26.06 10.52 -31.13
CA LEU A 136 25.43 11.31 -32.18
C LEU A 136 26.42 12.20 -32.95
N ASN A 137 27.51 12.66 -32.32
CA ASN A 137 28.52 13.50 -32.97
C ASN A 137 29.59 12.69 -33.74
N VAL A 138 29.71 11.38 -33.47
CA VAL A 138 30.55 10.45 -34.25
C VAL A 138 29.88 10.02 -35.55
N ALA A 139 28.54 9.87 -35.56
CA ALA A 139 27.76 9.48 -36.74
C ALA A 139 27.92 10.39 -37.99
N PRO A 140 27.98 11.74 -37.89
CA PRO A 140 28.15 12.62 -39.06
C PRO A 140 29.56 12.62 -39.67
N ASN A 141 30.58 12.15 -38.95
CA ASN A 141 31.97 12.11 -39.45
C ASN A 141 32.33 10.82 -40.21
N ILE A 142 31.48 9.79 -40.17
CA ILE A 142 31.72 8.50 -40.87
C ILE A 142 31.04 8.48 -42.25
N LEU A 143 30.04 9.35 -42.50
CA LEU A 143 29.34 9.47 -43.79
C LEU A 143 29.93 10.52 -44.74
N SER A 144 31.02 11.20 -44.34
CA SER A 144 31.70 12.25 -45.12
C SER A 144 33.11 11.86 -45.59
N LEU A 145 33.47 10.57 -45.50
CA LEU A 145 34.77 10.01 -45.90
C LEU A 145 34.61 8.98 -47.02
#